data_AF-A0A3M7PFG5-F1
#
_entry.id   AF-A0A3M7PFG5-F1
#
_cell.length_a   1.000
_cell.length_b   1.000
_cell.length_c   1.000
_cell.angle_alpha   90.00
_cell.angle_beta   90.00
_cell.angle_gamma   90.00
#
_symmetry.space_group_name_H-M   'P 1'
#
loop_
_entity.id
_entity.type
_entity.pdbx_description
1 polymer ?
#
loop_
_entity_poly.entity_id
_entity_poly.type
_entity_poly.pdbx_seq_one_letter_code
_entity_poly.pdbx_strand_id
1 'polypeptide(L)'
;MSMRQKGVIFTELLPSFVKLLNDKKIGIQNAIRNIQAYLMDYINSYFSVPFGNQNKVLTVLKIGNSFLKLEVGCITKTKADVIVSTNSKSLNLGSGVLSKLLIQAAGNSVIDEAKNKNPNGINNNSIAITNAGNISGVKYLFHAALSHFNGEKHAIQAIESIINASFIELRSNGLTSISLPALGAGGFGYPSNFVSKQMIECITNFLKLDKNNLNVNIVLHEKETELIKIFENEFLICDKPHLKKVQSKEQKLKDSNHKISFSNLKAKGKFTIYYKSDIEYKAALSQLK
;
A
#
# COMPACT_ATOMS: atom_id res chain seq x y z
N MET A 1 -14.28 2.13 -16.02
CA MET A 1 -14.09 3.11 -14.94
C MET A 1 -14.62 2.53 -13.65
N SER A 2 -13.76 2.26 -12.66
CA SER A 2 -14.16 1.65 -11.38
C SER A 2 -15.06 2.60 -10.56
N MET A 3 -15.83 2.08 -9.59
CA MET A 3 -16.64 2.92 -8.68
C MET A 3 -15.79 4.00 -7.97
N ARG A 4 -14.50 3.75 -7.74
CA ARG A 4 -13.54 4.72 -7.18
C ARG A 4 -13.23 5.89 -8.10
N GLN A 5 -12.99 5.60 -9.38
CA GLN A 5 -12.76 6.64 -10.38
C GLN A 5 -14.03 7.49 -10.53
N LYS A 6 -15.21 6.87 -10.48
CA LYS A 6 -16.50 7.60 -10.43
C LYS A 6 -16.65 8.47 -9.19
N GLY A 7 -16.25 7.99 -8.01
CA GLY A 7 -16.35 8.73 -6.75
C GLY A 7 -15.41 9.93 -6.62
N VAL A 8 -14.16 9.82 -7.11
CA VAL A 8 -13.18 10.92 -6.99
C VAL A 8 -13.34 11.99 -8.07
N ILE A 9 -13.66 11.59 -9.30
CA ILE A 9 -14.09 12.53 -10.34
C ILE A 9 -15.25 13.39 -9.80
N PHE A 10 -16.14 12.80 -9.01
CA PHE A 10 -17.24 13.54 -8.42
C PHE A 10 -16.81 14.52 -7.34
N THR A 11 -15.89 14.19 -6.42
CA THR A 11 -15.45 15.15 -5.36
C THR A 11 -14.70 16.37 -5.89
N GLU A 12 -13.92 16.22 -6.96
CA GLU A 12 -13.19 17.34 -7.58
C GLU A 12 -14.07 18.14 -8.56
N LEU A 13 -14.98 17.48 -9.27
CA LEU A 13 -15.92 18.15 -10.18
C LEU A 13 -17.19 18.66 -9.49
N LEU A 14 -17.48 18.26 -8.24
CA LEU A 14 -18.73 18.62 -7.55
C LEU A 14 -19.00 20.12 -7.55
N PRO A 15 -18.02 21.00 -7.22
CA PRO A 15 -18.29 22.44 -7.19
C PRO A 15 -18.64 23.00 -8.58
N SER A 16 -17.91 22.56 -9.61
CA SER A 16 -18.11 22.98 -11.01
C SER A 16 -19.39 22.42 -11.62
N PHE A 17 -19.74 21.18 -11.26
CA PHE A 17 -20.95 20.48 -11.70
C PHE A 17 -22.20 21.05 -11.00
N VAL A 18 -22.12 21.35 -9.70
CA VAL A 18 -23.18 22.07 -8.97
C VAL A 18 -23.44 23.44 -9.58
N LYS A 19 -22.38 24.18 -9.97
CA LYS A 19 -22.51 25.47 -10.66
C LYS A 19 -23.22 25.33 -12.02
N LEU A 20 -22.83 24.33 -12.83
CA LEU A 20 -23.43 24.07 -14.15
C LEU A 20 -24.90 23.64 -14.06
N LEU A 21 -25.29 22.97 -12.97
CA LEU A 21 -26.64 22.42 -12.80
C LEU A 21 -27.62 23.36 -12.09
N ASN A 22 -27.13 24.33 -11.32
CA ASN A 22 -27.98 25.39 -10.75
C ASN A 22 -28.66 26.27 -11.82
N ASP A 23 -28.11 26.31 -13.03
CA ASP A 23 -28.66 27.06 -14.18
C ASP A 23 -29.83 26.35 -14.90
N LYS A 24 -30.23 25.13 -14.51
CA LYS A 24 -31.36 24.41 -15.13
C LYS A 24 -32.39 23.88 -14.12
N LYS A 25 -33.67 24.13 -14.43
CA LYS A 25 -34.94 23.87 -13.70
C LYS A 25 -34.96 22.75 -12.63
N ILE A 26 -35.79 23.00 -11.61
CA ILE A 26 -36.20 22.25 -10.40
C ILE A 26 -36.04 20.70 -10.42
N GLY A 27 -36.26 20.01 -11.54
CA GLY A 27 -36.08 18.55 -11.65
C GLY A 27 -34.62 18.09 -11.51
N ILE A 28 -33.67 18.93 -11.94
CA ILE A 28 -32.23 18.65 -11.81
C ILE A 28 -31.76 18.80 -10.36
N GLN A 29 -32.33 19.72 -9.59
CA GLN A 29 -31.95 19.93 -8.18
C GLN A 29 -32.27 18.72 -7.29
N ASN A 30 -33.39 18.05 -7.49
CA ASN A 30 -33.73 16.83 -6.74
C ASN A 30 -32.79 15.67 -7.11
N ALA A 31 -32.41 15.54 -8.39
CA ALA A 31 -31.41 14.56 -8.82
C ALA A 31 -30.03 14.84 -8.20
N ILE A 32 -29.60 16.12 -8.15
CA ILE A 32 -28.37 16.53 -7.45
C ILE A 32 -28.45 16.15 -5.98
N ARG A 33 -29.53 16.49 -5.29
CA ARG A 33 -29.69 16.24 -3.85
C ARG A 33 -29.61 14.75 -3.54
N ASN A 34 -30.23 13.92 -4.37
CA ASN A 34 -30.18 12.45 -4.23
C ASN A 34 -28.77 11.89 -4.49
N ILE A 35 -28.06 12.39 -5.51
CA ILE A 35 -26.68 11.98 -5.77
C ILE A 35 -25.77 12.43 -4.63
N GLN A 36 -25.94 13.65 -4.12
CA GLN A 36 -25.20 14.16 -2.96
C GLN A 36 -25.47 13.32 -1.71
N ALA A 37 -26.73 13.01 -1.41
CA ALA A 37 -27.08 12.16 -0.27
C ALA A 37 -26.48 10.77 -0.39
N TYR A 38 -26.59 10.12 -1.54
CA TYR A 38 -25.99 8.81 -1.80
C TYR A 38 -24.45 8.84 -1.66
N LEU A 39 -23.80 9.90 -2.15
CA LEU A 39 -22.35 10.06 -2.03
C LEU A 39 -21.95 10.33 -0.59
N MET A 40 -22.69 11.16 0.14
CA MET A 40 -22.45 11.41 1.55
C MET A 40 -22.69 10.16 2.37
N ASP A 41 -23.69 9.34 2.05
CA ASP A 41 -23.91 8.04 2.68
C ASP A 41 -22.79 7.06 2.35
N TYR A 42 -22.28 7.04 1.11
CA TYR A 42 -21.13 6.21 0.75
C TYR A 42 -19.87 6.63 1.52
N ILE A 43 -19.55 7.93 1.50
CA ILE A 43 -18.44 8.56 2.23
C ILE A 43 -18.60 8.27 3.71
N ASN A 44 -19.73 8.62 4.32
CA ASN A 44 -20.04 8.37 5.72
C ASN A 44 -19.91 6.90 6.02
N SER A 45 -20.47 6.00 5.22
CA SER A 45 -20.31 4.56 5.43
C SER A 45 -18.84 4.12 5.41
N TYR A 46 -17.98 4.74 4.58
CA TYR A 46 -16.54 4.47 4.56
C TYR A 46 -15.86 4.95 5.84
N PHE A 47 -16.40 5.98 6.50
CA PHE A 47 -15.94 6.51 7.79
C PHE A 47 -16.67 5.91 9.02
N SER A 48 -17.87 5.33 8.85
CA SER A 48 -18.79 4.85 9.88
C SER A 48 -18.67 3.34 10.15
N VAL A 49 -17.66 2.68 9.58
CA VAL A 49 -17.42 1.27 9.86
C VAL A 49 -17.19 1.11 11.36
N PRO A 50 -17.90 0.22 12.07
CA PRO A 50 -17.53 -0.17 13.42
C PRO A 50 -16.23 -0.93 13.30
N PHE A 51 -15.12 -0.20 13.43
CA PHE A 51 -13.79 -0.75 13.30
C PHE A 51 -13.60 -1.81 14.38
N GLY A 52 -13.59 -3.08 13.98
CA GLY A 52 -13.00 -4.13 14.81
C GLY A 52 -11.59 -3.68 15.26
N ASN A 53 -11.14 -4.15 16.41
CA ASN A 53 -9.94 -3.59 17.04
C ASN A 53 -8.65 -3.74 16.19
N GLN A 54 -8.63 -4.57 15.13
CA GLN A 54 -7.45 -4.88 14.30
C GLN A 54 -7.85 -5.28 12.86
N ASN A 55 -6.94 -5.09 11.90
CA ASN A 55 -7.10 -5.56 10.53
C ASN A 55 -7.06 -7.10 10.43
N LYS A 56 -7.78 -7.67 9.47
CA LYS A 56 -7.72 -9.10 9.14
C LYS A 56 -6.59 -9.35 8.15
N VAL A 57 -5.62 -10.19 8.53
CA VAL A 57 -4.59 -10.68 7.61
C VAL A 57 -5.20 -11.72 6.66
N LEU A 58 -5.05 -11.53 5.35
CA LEU A 58 -5.48 -12.49 4.33
C LEU A 58 -4.35 -13.42 3.92
N THR A 59 -3.19 -12.85 3.57
CA THR A 59 -2.03 -13.60 3.05
C THR A 59 -0.74 -13.02 3.63
N VAL A 60 0.25 -13.88 3.85
CA VAL A 60 1.59 -13.50 4.30
C VAL A 60 2.65 -14.17 3.41
N LEU A 61 3.55 -13.36 2.85
CA LEU A 61 4.73 -13.83 2.14
C LEU A 61 5.96 -13.58 3.01
N LYS A 62 6.76 -14.63 3.23
CA LYS A 62 8.08 -14.50 3.85
C LYS A 62 9.13 -14.31 2.77
N ILE A 63 9.85 -13.19 2.83
CA ILE A 63 10.86 -12.82 1.84
C ILE A 63 12.15 -12.50 2.59
N GLY A 64 13.14 -13.39 2.48
CA GLY A 64 14.33 -13.31 3.33
C GLY A 64 13.96 -13.36 4.82
N ASN A 65 14.38 -12.32 5.56
CA ASN A 65 14.04 -12.14 6.97
C ASN A 65 12.80 -11.26 7.21
N SER A 66 12.17 -10.80 6.12
CA SER A 66 11.05 -9.86 6.15
C SER A 66 9.73 -10.55 5.84
N PHE A 67 8.63 -9.87 6.17
CA PHE A 67 7.27 -10.31 5.88
C PHE A 67 6.52 -9.25 5.07
N LEU A 68 5.87 -9.67 4.00
CA LEU A 68 4.88 -8.88 3.27
C LEU A 68 3.49 -9.44 3.53
N LYS A 69 2.58 -8.63 4.09
CA LYS A 69 1.23 -9.04 4.45
C LYS A 69 0.20 -8.30 3.60
N LEU A 70 -0.83 -9.01 3.17
CA LEU A 70 -2.06 -8.42 2.66
C LEU A 70 -3.08 -8.37 3.81
N GLU A 71 -3.53 -7.18 4.16
CA GLU A 71 -4.50 -6.95 5.22
C GLU A 71 -5.75 -6.29 4.68
N VAL A 72 -6.89 -6.65 5.26
CA VAL A 72 -8.18 -6.01 5.01
C VAL A 72 -8.69 -5.39 6.29
N GLY A 73 -9.03 -4.10 6.23
CA GLY A 73 -9.51 -3.33 7.37
C GLY A 73 -9.23 -1.85 7.20
N CYS A 74 -8.88 -1.17 8.28
CA CYS A 74 -8.61 0.26 8.27
C CYS A 74 -7.12 0.52 8.52
N ILE A 75 -6.48 1.27 7.62
CA ILE A 75 -5.04 1.53 7.73
C ILE A 75 -4.64 2.27 9.02
N THR A 76 -5.56 3.03 9.63
CA THR A 76 -5.35 3.69 10.94
C THR A 76 -5.31 2.72 12.11
N LYS A 77 -5.73 1.47 11.92
CA LYS A 77 -5.70 0.37 12.90
C LYS A 77 -4.55 -0.60 12.68
N THR A 78 -3.62 -0.25 11.81
CA THR A 78 -2.45 -1.07 11.56
C THR A 78 -1.54 -1.17 12.79
N LYS A 79 -0.75 -2.24 12.84
CA LYS A 79 0.36 -2.39 13.79
C LYS A 79 1.68 -2.20 13.03
N ALA A 80 2.03 -0.95 12.79
CA ALA A 80 3.26 -0.57 12.10
C ALA A 80 3.79 0.77 12.63
N ASP A 81 5.11 0.94 12.61
CA ASP A 81 5.79 2.18 12.98
C ASP A 81 5.39 3.35 12.07
N VAL A 82 5.08 3.05 10.80
CA VAL A 82 4.80 4.03 9.76
C VAL A 82 3.52 3.70 9.01
N ILE A 83 2.72 4.73 8.70
CA ILE A 83 1.67 4.66 7.69
C ILE A 83 2.04 5.57 6.51
N VAL A 84 1.86 5.06 5.28
CA VAL A 84 1.97 5.87 4.07
C VAL A 84 0.62 6.46 3.70
N SER A 85 0.58 7.79 3.55
CA SER A 85 -0.53 8.54 2.98
C SER A 85 -0.25 8.85 1.50
N THR A 86 -1.28 9.07 0.70
CA THR A 86 -1.13 9.55 -0.69
C THR A 86 -1.83 10.90 -0.86
N ASN A 87 -1.11 11.88 -1.42
CA ASN A 87 -1.54 13.27 -1.53
C ASN A 87 -1.05 13.89 -2.84
N SER A 88 -1.59 15.06 -3.20
CA SER A 88 -1.00 15.89 -4.26
C SER A 88 0.34 16.48 -3.82
N LYS A 89 1.14 16.94 -4.78
CA LYS A 89 2.44 17.62 -4.53
C LYS A 89 2.35 18.85 -3.62
N SER A 90 1.19 19.51 -3.58
CA SER A 90 0.93 20.64 -2.69
C SER A 90 0.76 20.25 -1.22
N LEU A 91 0.72 18.95 -0.91
CA LEU A 91 0.46 18.42 0.44
C LEU A 91 -0.83 18.98 1.04
N ASN A 92 -1.88 19.09 0.23
CA ASN A 92 -3.24 19.44 0.71
C ASN A 92 -3.84 18.26 1.48
N LEU A 93 -3.32 18.03 2.70
CA LEU A 93 -3.76 16.93 3.56
C LEU A 93 -5.25 17.11 3.90
N GLY A 94 -6.02 16.03 3.84
CA GLY A 94 -7.47 16.01 4.05
C GLY A 94 -8.34 16.09 2.80
N SER A 95 -7.75 16.25 1.60
CA SER A 95 -8.50 16.40 0.34
C SER A 95 -9.03 15.08 -0.27
N GLY A 96 -8.32 13.97 -0.10
CA GLY A 96 -8.75 12.64 -0.53
C GLY A 96 -9.30 11.78 0.61
N VAL A 97 -10.06 10.72 0.31
CA VAL A 97 -10.69 9.83 1.33
C VAL A 97 -9.66 9.30 2.34
N LEU A 98 -8.55 8.73 1.86
CA LEU A 98 -7.48 8.23 2.73
C LEU A 98 -6.84 9.36 3.55
N SER A 99 -6.51 10.48 2.90
CA SER A 99 -5.87 11.62 3.57
C SER A 99 -6.78 12.20 4.65
N LYS A 100 -8.08 12.32 4.37
CA LYS A 100 -9.11 12.76 5.33
C LYS A 100 -9.22 11.80 6.51
N LEU A 101 -9.25 10.49 6.25
CA LEU A 101 -9.27 9.46 7.29
C LEU A 101 -8.05 9.58 8.23
N LEU A 102 -6.86 9.76 7.64
CA LEU A 102 -5.63 9.90 8.42
C LEU A 102 -5.59 11.19 9.22
N ILE A 103 -6.01 12.32 8.65
CA ILE A 103 -6.07 13.60 9.38
C ILE A 103 -7.10 13.56 10.50
N GLN A 104 -8.26 12.93 10.30
CA GLN A 104 -9.25 12.75 11.36
C GLN A 104 -8.69 11.92 12.53
N ALA A 105 -7.87 10.90 12.23
CA ALA A 105 -7.24 10.07 13.25
C ALA A 105 -6.02 10.73 13.92
N ALA A 106 -5.22 11.47 13.15
CA ALA A 106 -3.98 12.08 13.62
C ALA A 106 -4.18 13.44 14.31
N GLY A 107 -5.22 14.19 13.94
CA GLY A 107 -5.42 15.57 14.38
C GLY A 107 -4.65 16.59 13.52
N ASN A 108 -4.96 17.87 13.75
CA ASN A 108 -4.48 18.98 12.91
C ASN A 108 -2.97 19.27 13.06
N SER A 109 -2.32 18.80 14.13
CA SER A 109 -0.88 18.98 14.32
C SER A 109 -0.05 18.43 13.15
N VAL A 110 -0.52 17.36 12.50
CA VAL A 110 0.10 16.81 11.29
C VAL A 110 0.02 17.77 10.10
N ILE A 111 -1.09 18.50 9.96
CA ILE A 111 -1.26 19.50 8.90
C ILE A 111 -0.27 20.65 9.13
N ASP A 112 -0.19 21.14 10.36
CA ASP A 112 0.68 22.27 10.71
C ASP A 112 2.16 21.87 10.52
N GLU A 113 2.56 20.67 10.96
CA GLU A 113 3.90 20.15 10.75
C GLU A 113 4.24 20.01 9.26
N ALA A 114 3.33 19.45 8.45
CA ALA A 114 3.54 19.30 7.01
C ALA A 114 3.74 20.64 6.32
N LYS A 115 2.92 21.64 6.65
CA LYS A 115 3.01 23.01 6.11
C LYS A 115 4.29 23.71 6.55
N ASN A 116 4.68 23.59 7.82
CA ASN A 116 5.89 24.23 8.35
C ASN A 116 7.15 23.65 7.73
N LYS A 117 7.22 22.33 7.55
CA LYS A 117 8.37 21.64 6.92
C LYS A 117 8.41 21.83 5.41
N ASN A 118 7.25 21.92 4.76
CA ASN A 118 7.13 21.95 3.30
C ASN A 118 6.19 23.08 2.85
N PRO A 119 6.53 24.35 3.10
CA PRO A 119 5.64 25.49 2.83
C PRO A 119 5.27 25.62 1.34
N ASN A 120 6.13 25.11 0.45
CA ASN A 120 5.93 25.12 -1.00
C ASN A 120 5.49 23.76 -1.57
N GLY A 121 5.09 22.82 -0.70
CA GLY A 121 4.85 21.42 -1.05
C GLY A 121 6.15 20.64 -1.34
N ILE A 122 6.02 19.51 -2.02
CA ILE A 122 7.11 18.62 -2.41
C ILE A 122 7.03 18.28 -3.91
N ASN A 123 8.03 17.57 -4.44
CA ASN A 123 7.98 17.10 -5.82
C ASN A 123 7.05 15.89 -5.97
N ASN A 124 6.48 15.70 -7.15
CA ASN A 124 5.82 14.42 -7.46
C ASN A 124 6.83 13.27 -7.29
N ASN A 125 6.33 12.10 -6.91
CA ASN A 125 7.11 10.88 -6.69
C ASN A 125 8.09 10.96 -5.50
N SER A 126 7.87 11.90 -4.58
CA SER A 126 8.62 12.05 -3.34
C SER A 126 7.73 11.88 -2.11
N ILE A 127 8.34 11.82 -0.92
CA ILE A 127 7.64 11.70 0.36
C ILE A 127 7.99 12.86 1.28
N ALA A 128 7.02 13.35 2.04
CA ALA A 128 7.24 14.22 3.20
C ALA A 128 6.96 13.45 4.49
N ILE A 129 7.65 13.79 5.58
CA ILE A 129 7.56 13.05 6.85
C ILE A 129 7.05 13.98 7.95
N THR A 130 6.02 13.51 8.65
CA THR A 130 5.52 14.13 9.87
C THR A 130 5.44 13.10 10.99
N ASN A 131 5.28 13.55 12.23
CA ASN A 131 4.78 12.71 13.30
C ASN A 131 3.38 12.15 12.93
N ALA A 132 2.96 11.07 13.58
CA ALA A 132 1.64 10.48 13.39
C ALA A 132 0.50 11.15 14.19
N GLY A 133 0.82 12.17 15.00
CA GLY A 133 -0.14 12.86 15.84
C GLY A 133 -0.79 11.89 16.83
N ASN A 134 -2.12 11.84 16.81
CA ASN A 134 -2.92 11.04 17.74
C ASN A 134 -3.11 9.57 17.34
N ILE A 135 -2.47 9.10 16.24
CA ILE A 135 -2.59 7.69 15.82
C ILE A 135 -1.73 6.81 16.74
N SER A 136 -2.38 6.15 17.70
CA SER A 136 -1.72 5.27 18.66
C SER A 136 -0.90 4.16 18.00
N GLY A 137 0.35 3.99 18.45
CA GLY A 137 1.25 2.92 17.99
C GLY A 137 1.96 3.21 16.66
N VAL A 138 1.68 4.35 16.02
CA VAL A 138 2.35 4.81 14.81
C VAL A 138 3.26 5.98 15.18
N LYS A 139 4.48 5.99 14.66
CA LYS A 139 5.47 7.04 14.94
C LYS A 139 5.42 8.14 13.89
N TYR A 140 5.33 7.77 12.61
CA TYR A 140 5.40 8.71 11.50
C TYR A 140 4.34 8.46 10.43
N LEU A 141 3.95 9.53 9.76
CA LEU A 141 3.23 9.48 8.49
C LEU A 141 4.18 9.88 7.37
N PHE A 142 4.26 9.03 6.34
CA PHE A 142 4.96 9.35 5.10
C PHE A 142 3.94 9.77 4.05
N HIS A 143 3.93 11.06 3.72
CA HIS A 143 3.00 11.67 2.78
C HIS A 143 3.58 11.59 1.37
N ALA A 144 3.18 10.56 0.62
CA ALA A 144 3.63 10.36 -0.75
C ALA A 144 2.89 11.29 -1.72
N ALA A 145 3.63 12.08 -2.49
CA ALA A 145 3.09 12.93 -3.53
C ALA A 145 2.95 12.18 -4.87
N LEU A 146 1.72 12.09 -5.36
CA LEU A 146 1.39 11.47 -6.64
C LEU A 146 0.80 12.49 -7.61
N SER A 147 1.07 12.29 -8.90
CA SER A 147 0.30 12.90 -9.99
C SER A 147 -0.81 11.95 -10.44
N HIS A 148 -1.85 12.47 -11.09
CA HIS A 148 -2.88 11.65 -11.73
C HIS A 148 -2.26 10.73 -12.79
N PHE A 149 -2.94 9.62 -13.05
CA PHE A 149 -2.53 8.64 -14.04
C PHE A 149 -2.48 9.26 -15.44
N ASN A 150 -1.31 9.22 -16.06
CA ASN A 150 -1.07 9.71 -17.42
C ASN A 150 -0.28 8.68 -18.27
N GLY A 151 -0.26 7.42 -17.84
CA GLY A 151 0.43 6.32 -18.51
C GLY A 151 1.26 5.47 -17.56
N GLU A 152 1.49 4.21 -17.94
CA GLU A 152 2.19 3.24 -17.08
C GLU A 152 3.63 3.65 -16.79
N LYS A 153 4.36 4.22 -17.76
CA LYS A 153 5.76 4.64 -17.56
C LYS A 153 5.92 5.61 -16.37
N HIS A 154 5.03 6.60 -16.26
CA HIS A 154 5.05 7.55 -15.15
C HIS A 154 4.58 6.90 -13.85
N ALA A 155 3.56 6.03 -13.91
CA ALA A 155 3.06 5.33 -12.74
C ALA A 155 4.06 4.33 -12.15
N ILE A 156 4.85 3.64 -13.00
CA ILE A 156 5.98 2.78 -12.63
C ILE A 156 6.98 3.61 -11.82
N GLN A 157 7.45 4.73 -12.40
CA GLN A 157 8.41 5.62 -11.75
C GLN A 157 7.89 6.14 -10.41
N ALA A 158 6.60 6.50 -10.34
CA ALA A 158 5.97 7.00 -9.12
C ALA A 158 5.97 5.95 -8.00
N ILE A 159 5.46 4.75 -8.28
CA ILE A 159 5.36 3.66 -7.31
C ILE A 159 6.76 3.22 -6.84
N GLU A 160 7.70 3.04 -7.76
CA GLU A 160 9.08 2.67 -7.44
C GLU A 160 9.76 3.71 -6.56
N SER A 161 9.66 5.00 -6.92
CA SER A 161 10.29 6.07 -6.16
C SER A 161 9.71 6.18 -4.75
N ILE A 162 8.39 6.07 -4.61
CA ILE A 162 7.72 6.16 -3.30
C ILE A 162 8.09 4.97 -2.41
N ILE A 163 8.09 3.75 -2.93
CA ILE A 163 8.45 2.56 -2.15
C ILE A 163 9.92 2.62 -1.73
N ASN A 164 10.82 2.96 -2.67
CA ASN A 164 12.24 3.07 -2.37
C ASN A 164 12.53 4.16 -1.34
N ALA A 165 11.97 5.37 -1.52
CA ALA A 165 12.14 6.46 -0.58
C ALA A 165 11.60 6.08 0.81
N SER A 166 10.42 5.45 0.88
CA SER A 166 9.82 5.03 2.15
C SER A 166 10.70 4.01 2.87
N PHE A 167 11.29 3.05 2.16
CA PHE A 167 12.11 2.04 2.80
C PHE A 167 13.52 2.53 3.17
N ILE A 168 14.09 3.46 2.39
CA ILE A 168 15.31 4.19 2.79
C ILE A 168 15.05 4.97 4.08
N GLU A 169 13.90 5.63 4.18
CA GLU A 169 13.55 6.40 5.37
C GLU A 169 13.30 5.53 6.60
N LEU A 170 12.61 4.38 6.44
CA LEU A 170 12.47 3.40 7.52
C LEU A 170 13.82 3.02 8.11
N ARG A 171 14.78 2.68 7.25
CA ARG A 171 16.13 2.28 7.68
C ARG A 171 16.84 3.42 8.41
N SER A 172 16.79 4.62 7.83
CA SER A 172 17.48 5.80 8.38
C SER A 172 16.97 6.18 9.78
N ASN A 173 15.72 5.82 10.09
CA ASN A 173 15.10 6.07 11.40
C ASN A 173 15.06 4.82 12.32
N GLY A 174 15.71 3.71 11.93
CA GLY A 174 15.70 2.46 12.73
C GLY A 174 14.31 1.84 12.90
N LEU A 175 13.39 2.09 11.96
CA LEU A 175 12.01 1.60 11.97
C LEU A 175 11.94 0.27 11.23
N THR A 176 11.04 -0.61 11.68
CA THR A 176 11.00 -2.01 11.19
C THR A 176 9.66 -2.39 10.58
N SER A 177 8.67 -1.49 10.60
CA SER A 177 7.34 -1.82 10.11
C SER A 177 6.65 -0.64 9.42
N ILE A 178 5.98 -0.93 8.31
CA ILE A 178 5.31 0.07 7.47
C ILE A 178 4.01 -0.48 6.90
N SER A 179 3.00 0.37 6.83
CA SER A 179 1.72 0.07 6.17
C SER A 179 1.50 0.99 4.97
N LEU A 180 1.28 0.37 3.82
CA LEU A 180 1.04 1.00 2.53
C LEU A 180 -0.42 0.78 2.12
N PRO A 181 -1.13 1.81 1.64
CA PRO A 181 -2.38 1.64 0.91
C PRO A 181 -2.07 1.17 -0.52
N ALA A 182 -3.09 0.82 -1.30
CA ALA A 182 -2.92 0.66 -2.75
C ALA A 182 -2.61 2.02 -3.42
N LEU A 183 -1.33 2.27 -3.66
CA LEU A 183 -0.79 3.55 -4.13
C LEU A 183 -1.45 3.99 -5.45
N GLY A 184 -2.08 5.15 -5.45
CA GLY A 184 -2.70 5.74 -6.64
C GLY A 184 -4.00 5.10 -7.12
N ALA A 185 -4.39 3.92 -6.61
CA ALA A 185 -5.60 3.18 -7.02
C ALA A 185 -6.93 3.83 -6.57
N GLY A 186 -6.86 4.99 -5.93
CA GLY A 186 -8.00 5.83 -5.56
C GLY A 186 -8.13 7.02 -6.51
N GLY A 187 -8.05 8.22 -5.94
CA GLY A 187 -8.27 9.48 -6.66
C GLY A 187 -7.31 9.83 -7.77
N PHE A 188 -6.10 9.27 -7.72
CA PHE A 188 -5.12 9.45 -8.78
C PHE A 188 -5.42 8.60 -10.03
N GLY A 189 -6.34 7.64 -9.93
CA GLY A 189 -6.90 6.93 -11.08
C GLY A 189 -6.06 5.79 -11.63
N TYR A 190 -5.06 5.30 -10.89
CA TYR A 190 -4.15 4.26 -11.39
C TYR A 190 -4.92 2.93 -11.54
N PRO A 191 -4.72 2.15 -12.63
CA PRO A 191 -5.44 0.89 -12.81
C PRO A 191 -5.09 -0.13 -11.71
N SER A 192 -6.11 -0.71 -11.07
CA SER A 192 -5.93 -1.61 -9.92
C SER A 192 -5.00 -2.81 -10.20
N ASN A 193 -5.17 -3.47 -11.35
CA ASN A 193 -4.31 -4.60 -11.75
C ASN A 193 -2.84 -4.18 -11.85
N PHE A 194 -2.59 -3.04 -12.51
CA PHE A 194 -1.26 -2.46 -12.62
C PHE A 194 -0.66 -2.14 -11.25
N VAL A 195 -1.41 -1.45 -10.38
CA VAL A 195 -0.95 -1.08 -9.03
C VAL A 195 -0.60 -2.30 -8.20
N SER A 196 -1.44 -3.34 -8.21
CA SER A 196 -1.20 -4.56 -7.44
C SER A 196 0.11 -5.23 -7.83
N LYS A 197 0.29 -5.48 -9.14
CA LYS A 197 1.50 -6.07 -9.70
C LYS A 197 2.72 -5.23 -9.38
N GLN A 198 2.69 -3.95 -9.73
CA GLN A 198 3.84 -3.06 -9.58
C GLN A 198 4.26 -2.91 -8.11
N MET A 199 3.31 -2.72 -7.19
CA MET A 199 3.62 -2.61 -5.77
C MET A 199 4.24 -3.88 -5.21
N ILE A 200 3.63 -5.05 -5.48
CA ILE A 200 4.11 -6.32 -4.96
C ILE A 200 5.50 -6.64 -5.54
N GLU A 201 5.71 -6.41 -6.83
CA GLU A 201 7.01 -6.58 -7.48
C GLU A 201 8.08 -5.67 -6.85
N CYS A 202 7.82 -4.37 -6.71
CA CYS A 202 8.76 -3.42 -6.10
C CYS A 202 9.11 -3.80 -4.66
N ILE A 203 8.11 -4.07 -3.83
CA ILE A 203 8.32 -4.44 -2.42
C ILE A 203 9.10 -5.74 -2.34
N THR A 204 8.70 -6.77 -3.08
CA THR A 204 9.38 -8.07 -3.01
C THR A 204 10.83 -7.98 -3.50
N ASN A 205 11.12 -7.21 -4.54
CA ASN A 205 12.48 -6.99 -5.03
C ASN A 205 13.33 -6.27 -3.99
N PHE A 206 12.80 -5.24 -3.32
CA PHE A 206 13.52 -4.60 -2.23
C PHE A 206 13.78 -5.55 -1.06
N LEU A 207 12.76 -6.28 -0.61
CA LEU A 207 12.87 -7.19 0.54
C LEU A 207 13.81 -8.38 0.28
N LYS A 208 13.97 -8.82 -0.98
CA LYS A 208 14.97 -9.84 -1.35
C LYS A 208 16.41 -9.35 -1.20
N LEU A 209 16.63 -8.05 -1.43
CA LEU A 209 17.95 -7.42 -1.36
C LEU A 209 18.27 -6.90 0.05
N ASP A 210 17.23 -6.63 0.84
CA ASP A 210 17.40 -6.16 2.21
C ASP A 210 17.82 -7.29 3.17
N LYS A 211 18.78 -6.99 4.04
CA LYS A 211 19.22 -7.90 5.11
C LYS A 211 18.45 -7.66 6.42
N ASN A 212 17.75 -6.53 6.53
CA ASN A 212 16.96 -6.17 7.70
C ASN A 212 15.67 -6.98 7.82
N ASN A 213 15.09 -6.97 9.01
CA ASN A 213 13.82 -7.62 9.30
C ASN A 213 12.70 -6.57 9.21
N LEU A 214 12.05 -6.48 8.05
CA LEU A 214 10.95 -5.55 7.82
C LEU A 214 9.60 -6.27 7.85
N ASN A 215 8.61 -5.62 8.45
CA ASN A 215 7.21 -6.00 8.36
C ASN A 215 6.48 -4.99 7.47
N VAL A 216 6.14 -5.40 6.26
CA VAL A 216 5.44 -4.56 5.29
C VAL A 216 4.01 -5.04 5.19
N ASN A 217 3.05 -4.15 5.43
CA ASN A 217 1.63 -4.44 5.28
C ASN A 217 1.10 -3.65 4.08
N ILE A 218 0.40 -4.31 3.17
CA ILE A 218 -0.50 -3.66 2.21
C ILE A 218 -1.90 -3.74 2.81
N VAL A 219 -2.48 -2.59 3.15
CA VAL A 219 -3.78 -2.51 3.84
C VAL A 219 -4.83 -1.98 2.88
N LEU A 220 -5.87 -2.78 2.63
CA LEU A 220 -7.00 -2.43 1.78
C LEU A 220 -8.27 -2.25 2.60
N HIS A 221 -9.12 -1.30 2.23
CA HIS A 221 -10.36 -1.07 2.95
C HIS A 221 -11.35 -2.21 2.68
N GLU A 222 -12.06 -2.70 3.71
CA GLU A 222 -12.98 -3.85 3.61
C GLU A 222 -14.06 -3.72 2.53
N LYS A 223 -14.48 -2.49 2.23
CA LYS A 223 -15.46 -2.19 1.17
C LYS A 223 -14.90 -2.32 -0.24
N GLU A 224 -13.61 -2.52 -0.40
CA GLU A 224 -12.90 -2.51 -1.67
C GLU A 224 -12.76 -3.92 -2.25
N THR A 225 -13.86 -4.67 -2.28
CA THR A 225 -13.90 -6.11 -2.58
C THR A 225 -13.23 -6.50 -3.89
N GLU A 226 -13.40 -5.71 -4.96
CA GLU A 226 -12.72 -5.95 -6.24
C GLU A 226 -11.21 -5.76 -6.13
N LEU A 227 -10.75 -4.70 -5.45
CA LEU A 227 -9.32 -4.46 -5.25
C LEU A 227 -8.69 -5.56 -4.39
N ILE A 228 -9.41 -6.00 -3.35
CA ILE A 228 -8.97 -7.10 -2.48
C ILE A 228 -8.69 -8.34 -3.32
N LYS A 229 -9.64 -8.76 -4.17
CA LYS A 229 -9.46 -9.92 -5.06
C LYS A 229 -8.26 -9.78 -6.00
N ILE A 230 -8.05 -8.57 -6.55
CA ILE A 230 -6.93 -8.27 -7.44
C ILE A 230 -5.60 -8.47 -6.70
N PHE A 231 -5.46 -7.89 -5.50
CA PHE A 231 -4.26 -8.06 -4.69
C PHE A 231 -4.08 -9.51 -4.20
N GLU A 232 -5.14 -10.20 -3.79
CA GLU A 232 -5.06 -11.61 -3.41
C GLU A 232 -4.50 -12.47 -4.56
N ASN A 233 -5.02 -12.28 -5.78
CA ASN A 233 -4.54 -12.98 -6.97
C ASN A 233 -3.06 -12.71 -7.25
N GLU A 234 -2.62 -11.45 -7.12
CA GLU A 234 -1.23 -11.10 -7.36
C GLU A 234 -0.29 -11.67 -6.28
N PHE A 235 -0.73 -11.68 -5.01
CA PHE A 235 -0.02 -12.38 -3.93
C PHE A 235 0.14 -13.89 -4.23
N LEU A 236 -0.92 -14.54 -4.72
CA LEU A 236 -0.87 -15.94 -5.13
C LEU A 236 0.11 -16.17 -6.29
N ILE A 237 0.15 -15.27 -7.27
CA ILE A 237 1.11 -15.34 -8.38
C ILE A 237 2.54 -15.22 -7.87
N CYS A 238 2.81 -14.26 -6.98
CA CYS A 238 4.12 -14.07 -6.36
C CYS A 238 4.55 -15.28 -5.50
N ASP A 239 3.60 -16.02 -4.92
CA ASP A 239 3.88 -17.22 -4.12
C ASP A 239 4.09 -18.50 -4.94
N LYS A 240 3.63 -18.57 -6.19
CA LYS A 240 3.76 -19.76 -7.07
C LYS A 240 5.21 -20.30 -7.22
N PRO A 241 6.27 -19.48 -7.31
CA PRO A 241 7.65 -19.98 -7.29
C PRO A 241 8.00 -20.69 -5.97
N HIS A 242 7.43 -20.26 -4.85
CA HIS A 242 7.59 -20.90 -3.54
C HIS A 242 6.81 -22.23 -3.47
N LEU A 243 5.56 -22.26 -3.97
CA LEU A 243 4.71 -23.46 -4.00
C LEU A 243 5.29 -24.59 -4.87
N LYS A 244 5.81 -24.28 -6.07
CA LYS A 244 6.48 -25.28 -6.93
C LYS A 244 7.75 -25.87 -6.29
N LYS A 245 8.47 -25.06 -5.49
CA LYS A 245 9.70 -25.48 -4.79
C LYS A 245 9.39 -26.34 -3.56
N VAL A 246 8.25 -26.10 -2.90
CA VAL A 246 7.73 -26.95 -1.82
C VAL A 246 7.25 -28.29 -2.38
N GLN A 247 6.44 -28.28 -3.44
CA GLN A 247 5.89 -29.50 -4.07
C GLN A 247 7.00 -30.40 -4.66
N SER A 248 7.99 -29.83 -5.36
CA SER A 248 9.12 -30.61 -5.89
C SER A 248 10.04 -31.18 -4.80
N LYS A 249 10.13 -30.53 -3.63
CA LYS A 249 10.83 -31.08 -2.45
C LYS A 249 10.01 -32.16 -1.76
N GLU A 250 8.69 -32.01 -1.64
CA GLU A 250 7.80 -33.06 -1.11
C GLU A 250 7.79 -34.31 -1.99
N GLN A 251 7.84 -34.17 -3.32
CA GLN A 251 7.94 -35.30 -4.24
C GLN A 251 9.30 -36.00 -4.13
N LYS A 252 10.41 -35.24 -4.11
CA LYS A 252 11.75 -35.83 -3.88
C LYS A 252 11.91 -36.47 -2.49
N LEU A 253 11.20 -35.99 -1.47
CA LEU A 253 11.18 -36.64 -0.14
C LEU A 253 10.30 -37.90 -0.11
N LYS A 254 9.21 -37.94 -0.87
CA LYS A 254 8.35 -39.14 -1.00
C LYS A 254 9.04 -40.26 -1.78
N ASP A 255 9.89 -39.92 -2.73
CA ASP A 255 10.61 -40.89 -3.57
C ASP A 255 11.87 -41.46 -2.87
N SER A 256 12.29 -40.91 -1.73
CA SER A 256 13.59 -41.24 -1.10
C SER A 256 13.54 -41.83 0.31
N ASN A 257 12.39 -42.17 0.90
CA ASN A 257 12.38 -42.94 2.16
C ASN A 257 11.19 -43.90 2.33
N HIS A 258 11.54 -45.15 2.60
CA HIS A 258 10.73 -46.12 3.34
C HIS A 258 10.01 -45.48 4.53
N LYS A 259 8.76 -45.91 4.78
CA LYS A 259 7.92 -45.69 5.98
C LYS A 259 8.63 -44.97 7.14
N ILE A 260 8.36 -43.68 7.32
CA ILE A 260 8.50 -43.03 8.62
C ILE A 260 7.16 -42.38 8.95
N SER A 261 6.56 -42.84 10.05
CA SER A 261 5.30 -42.37 10.62
C SER A 261 5.45 -40.94 11.14
N PHE A 262 4.48 -40.07 10.84
CA PHE A 262 4.41 -38.72 11.38
C PHE A 262 3.99 -38.75 12.85
N SER A 263 4.96 -38.94 13.74
CA SER A 263 4.84 -38.49 15.12
C SER A 263 6.21 -37.96 15.57
N ASN A 264 6.22 -36.71 16.03
CA ASN A 264 7.33 -35.99 16.66
C ASN A 264 8.34 -35.30 15.73
N LEU A 265 8.04 -34.06 15.32
CA LEU A 265 9.05 -33.01 15.11
C LEU A 265 8.54 -31.67 15.68
N LYS A 266 8.43 -31.63 17.02
CA LYS A 266 8.84 -30.43 17.77
C LYS A 266 10.37 -30.49 17.87
N ALA A 267 11.01 -29.33 17.77
CA ALA A 267 12.41 -29.03 18.07
C ALA A 267 13.41 -28.95 16.88
N LYS A 268 14.10 -27.80 16.89
CA LYS A 268 15.43 -27.47 16.30
C LYS A 268 15.52 -27.21 14.78
N GLY A 269 15.64 -25.91 14.47
CA GLY A 269 16.88 -25.33 13.92
C GLY A 269 17.23 -25.50 12.42
N LYS A 270 17.49 -24.34 11.78
CA LYS A 270 18.37 -24.05 10.62
C LYS A 270 18.19 -24.85 9.32
N PHE A 271 17.82 -24.15 8.25
CA PHE A 271 18.38 -24.39 6.91
C PHE A 271 18.58 -23.06 6.15
N THR A 272 19.83 -22.78 5.81
CA THR A 272 20.29 -21.71 4.89
C THR A 272 20.50 -22.34 3.52
N ILE A 273 19.92 -21.78 2.43
CA ILE A 273 20.33 -22.10 1.05
C ILE A 273 20.21 -20.85 0.16
N TYR A 274 21.35 -20.40 -0.37
CA TYR A 274 21.52 -19.38 -1.41
C TYR A 274 21.36 -19.99 -2.80
N TYR A 275 20.85 -19.25 -3.80
CA TYR A 275 21.24 -19.44 -5.21
C TYR A 275 21.23 -18.12 -6.01
N LYS A 276 22.22 -18.03 -6.89
CA LYS A 276 22.72 -16.90 -7.68
C LYS A 276 22.54 -17.21 -9.17
N SER A 277 22.35 -16.19 -10.01
CA SER A 277 22.71 -16.17 -11.43
C SER A 277 23.08 -14.72 -11.78
N ASP A 278 24.35 -14.30 -11.65
CA ASP A 278 25.48 -14.46 -12.59
C ASP A 278 25.19 -13.95 -14.01
N ILE A 279 25.44 -12.65 -14.22
CA ILE A 279 26.17 -12.08 -15.38
C ILE A 279 26.90 -10.77 -14.98
N GLU A 280 26.46 -10.04 -13.95
CA GLU A 280 27.12 -8.77 -13.56
C GLU A 280 28.21 -8.88 -12.49
N TYR A 281 28.34 -10.02 -11.79
CA TYR A 281 29.33 -10.17 -10.70
C TYR A 281 30.78 -10.39 -11.20
N LYS A 282 30.98 -10.79 -12.47
CA LYS A 282 32.32 -11.01 -13.02
C LYS A 282 33.03 -9.72 -13.46
N ALA A 283 32.31 -8.61 -13.63
CA ALA A 283 32.92 -7.31 -13.94
C ALA A 283 33.49 -6.61 -12.70
N ALA A 284 32.96 -6.91 -11.51
CA ALA A 284 33.38 -6.26 -10.26
C ALA A 284 34.65 -6.87 -9.62
N LEU A 285 35.08 -8.07 -10.04
CA LEU A 285 36.23 -8.78 -9.44
C LEU A 285 37.54 -8.70 -10.24
N SER A 286 37.54 -8.10 -11.44
CA SER A 286 38.77 -7.91 -12.23
C SER A 286 39.47 -6.56 -11.98
N GLN A 287 38.90 -5.69 -11.13
CA GLN A 287 39.48 -4.37 -10.79
C GLN A 287 40.07 -4.30 -9.37
N LEU A 288 40.25 -5.44 -8.70
CA LEU A 288 40.80 -5.52 -7.33
C LEU A 288 41.94 -6.53 -7.21
N LYS A 289 42.89 -6.49 -8.15
CA LYS A 289 44.23 -7.09 -7.97
C LYS A 289 45.25 -6.00 -7.75
#